data_AF-A0A815UVU6-F1
#
_entry.id   AF-A0A815UVU6-F1
#
_cell.length_a   1.000
_cell.length_b   1.000
_cell.length_c   1.000
_cell.angle_alpha   90.00
_cell.angle_beta   90.00
_cell.angle_gamma   90.00
#
_symmetry.space_group_name_H-M   'P 1'
#
loop_
_entity.id
_entity.type
_entity.pdbx_description
1 polymer ?
#
loop_
_entity_poly.entity_id
_entity_poly.type
_entity_poly.pdbx_seq_one_letter_code
_entity_poly.pdbx_strand_id
1 'polypeptide(L)'
;MLGYNGYLYVVGRRNKGRITFRCKKPPMRRNTVFSERTEHCHAPNIDQLLVIELKNKIKPQALISEESTSKLFYSELKYFPLDAAGQLPPTDALQKTDRRRRQTPKGRRDNRLPYPLKQTIRGENFILHEDNKLIIYTATSNFSVLKTFKHWFADETFKVCSDDFCQMFTLQGLFKAQVIQLVYGLLTGRSKSDYNQSFERIIEEDDFNRVSILTDFESGTIESIHSIFPNVVHKGCLFHFGQCVWRNIQSHGL
;
A
#
# COMPACT_ATOMS: atom_id res chain seq x y z
N MET A 1 -14.86 -21.29 -5.64
CA MET A 1 -16.24 -21.66 -5.25
C MET A 1 -17.05 -21.67 -6.52
N LEU A 2 -17.99 -22.60 -6.64
CA LEU A 2 -18.87 -22.74 -7.82
C LEU A 2 -20.30 -22.39 -7.39
N GLY A 3 -20.97 -21.51 -8.14
CA GLY A 3 -22.41 -21.28 -8.03
C GLY A 3 -23.15 -22.15 -9.04
N TYR A 4 -24.18 -22.88 -8.62
CA TYR A 4 -25.03 -23.68 -9.52
C TYR A 4 -26.46 -23.79 -8.95
N ASN A 5 -27.47 -23.48 -9.77
CA ASN A 5 -28.90 -23.48 -9.39
C ASN A 5 -29.24 -22.70 -8.09
N GLY A 6 -28.58 -21.57 -7.84
CA GLY A 6 -28.82 -20.79 -6.61
C GLY A 6 -28.06 -21.29 -5.37
N TYR A 7 -27.24 -22.33 -5.51
CA TYR A 7 -26.47 -22.95 -4.42
C TYR A 7 -24.96 -22.74 -4.58
N LEU A 8 -24.26 -22.70 -3.44
CA LEU A 8 -22.82 -22.58 -3.39
C LEU A 8 -22.14 -23.91 -3.10
N TYR A 9 -21.14 -24.21 -3.91
CA TYR A 9 -20.35 -25.42 -3.79
C TYR A 9 -18.86 -25.12 -3.59
N VAL A 10 -18.23 -25.97 -2.78
CA VAL A 10 -16.79 -26.01 -2.56
C VAL A 10 -16.23 -27.31 -3.13
N VAL A 11 -14.95 -27.30 -3.51
CA VAL A 11 -14.27 -28.51 -3.99
C VAL A 11 -14.24 -29.54 -2.86
N GLY A 12 -14.70 -30.75 -3.16
CA GLY A 12 -14.69 -31.91 -2.27
C GLY A 12 -13.43 -32.75 -2.46
N ARG A 13 -13.42 -33.59 -3.50
CA ARG A 13 -12.25 -34.42 -3.86
C ARG A 13 -11.80 -34.10 -5.28
N ARG A 14 -10.49 -34.21 -5.51
CA ARG A 14 -9.88 -34.17 -6.85
C ARG A 14 -9.25 -35.53 -7.12
N ASN A 15 -9.74 -36.22 -8.14
CA ASN A 15 -9.16 -37.44 -8.69
C ASN A 15 -8.67 -37.16 -10.12
N LYS A 16 -7.79 -38.02 -10.67
CA LYS A 16 -7.32 -37.88 -12.06
C LYS A 16 -8.52 -37.77 -13.02
N GLY A 17 -8.75 -36.58 -13.58
CA GLY A 17 -9.84 -36.28 -14.52
C GLY A 17 -11.23 -35.98 -13.93
N ARG A 18 -11.43 -36.02 -12.61
CA ARG A 18 -12.73 -35.70 -11.98
C ARG A 18 -12.58 -34.83 -10.74
N ILE A 19 -13.34 -33.74 -10.69
CA ILE A 19 -13.47 -32.87 -9.51
C ILE A 19 -14.88 -33.03 -8.96
N THR A 20 -15.01 -33.46 -7.71
CA THR A 20 -16.30 -33.50 -7.03
C THR A 20 -16.50 -32.22 -6.23
N PHE A 21 -17.74 -31.74 -6.20
CA PHE A 21 -18.14 -30.54 -5.49
C PHE A 21 -19.14 -30.92 -4.39
N ARG A 22 -19.05 -30.26 -3.24
CA ARG A 22 -19.98 -30.43 -2.11
C ARG A 22 -20.62 -29.10 -1.78
N CYS A 23 -21.89 -29.12 -1.37
CA CYS A 23 -22.57 -27.92 -0.92
C CYS A 23 -21.80 -27.27 0.25
N LYS A 24 -21.73 -25.93 0.25
CA LYS A 24 -21.06 -25.15 1.30
C LYS A 24 -21.79 -25.23 2.65
N LYS A 25 -23.12 -25.41 2.64
CA LYS A 25 -23.95 -25.65 3.82
C LYS A 25 -24.52 -27.07 3.75
N PRO A 26 -23.68 -28.11 3.96
CA PRO A 26 -24.16 -29.47 3.91
C PRO A 26 -25.17 -29.72 5.05
N PRO A 27 -26.14 -30.62 4.86
CA PRO A 27 -27.01 -31.07 5.94
C PRO A 27 -26.18 -31.62 7.12
N MET A 28 -26.66 -31.39 8.33
CA MET A 28 -26.04 -31.88 9.56
C MET A 28 -26.09 -33.42 9.55
N ARG A 29 -24.93 -34.08 9.45
CA ARG A 29 -24.84 -35.54 9.33
C ARG A 29 -25.20 -36.22 10.65
N ARG A 30 -26.36 -36.84 10.75
CA ARG A 30 -26.67 -37.85 11.78
C ARG A 30 -26.34 -39.24 11.23
N ASN A 31 -25.17 -39.77 11.58
CA ASN A 31 -24.74 -41.18 11.55
C ASN A 31 -25.09 -42.13 10.37
N THR A 32 -25.49 -41.67 9.20
CA THR A 32 -25.66 -42.55 8.01
C THR A 32 -25.04 -41.94 6.76
N VAL A 33 -24.25 -42.75 6.04
CA VAL A 33 -23.60 -42.40 4.79
C VAL A 33 -24.50 -42.88 3.65
N PHE A 34 -25.18 -41.95 2.98
CA PHE A 34 -25.80 -42.20 1.67
C PHE A 34 -24.96 -41.54 0.57
N SER A 35 -24.65 -42.31 -0.48
CA SER A 35 -23.85 -41.90 -1.64
C SER A 35 -24.73 -41.57 -2.85
N GLU A 36 -25.77 -40.76 -2.67
CA GLU A 36 -26.58 -40.23 -3.78
C GLU A 36 -26.56 -38.69 -3.79
N ARG A 37 -27.01 -38.11 -4.91
CA ARG A 37 -27.12 -36.65 -5.09
C ARG A 37 -27.94 -36.10 -3.92
N THR A 38 -27.26 -35.40 -3.02
CA THR A 38 -27.88 -34.90 -1.79
C THR A 38 -28.78 -33.73 -2.16
N GLU A 39 -30.09 -33.86 -1.91
CA GLU A 39 -31.00 -32.72 -1.94
C GLU A 39 -30.55 -31.68 -0.91
N HIS A 40 -30.68 -30.39 -1.24
CA HIS A 40 -30.29 -29.31 -0.34
C HIS A 40 -31.33 -29.14 0.76
N CYS A 41 -30.88 -29.08 2.01
CA CYS A 41 -31.73 -28.83 3.17
C CYS A 41 -31.92 -27.35 3.48
N HIS A 42 -31.65 -26.47 2.51
CA HIS A 42 -31.75 -25.02 2.66
C HIS A 42 -32.19 -24.39 1.35
N ALA A 43 -32.81 -23.21 1.43
CA ALA A 43 -33.18 -22.46 0.23
C ALA A 43 -31.94 -21.98 -0.56
N PRO A 44 -32.06 -21.78 -1.87
CA PRO A 44 -31.04 -21.13 -2.67
C PRO A 44 -30.82 -19.69 -2.17
N ASN A 45 -29.59 -19.19 -2.29
CA ASN A 45 -29.24 -17.82 -1.93
C ASN A 45 -28.59 -17.14 -3.13
N ILE A 46 -29.44 -16.54 -3.97
CA ILE A 46 -29.05 -15.90 -5.23
C ILE A 46 -28.20 -14.66 -4.97
N ASP A 47 -28.60 -13.84 -4.00
CA ASP A 47 -27.89 -12.60 -3.62
C ASP A 47 -26.44 -12.90 -3.22
N GLN A 48 -26.20 -13.98 -2.49
CA GLN A 48 -24.85 -14.40 -2.11
C GLN A 48 -24.03 -14.89 -3.32
N LEU A 49 -24.66 -15.44 -4.35
CA LEU A 49 -23.98 -15.76 -5.61
C LEU A 49 -23.53 -14.49 -6.32
N LEU A 50 -24.39 -13.47 -6.42
CA LEU A 50 -24.07 -12.18 -7.02
C LEU A 50 -22.87 -11.52 -6.33
N VAL A 51 -22.83 -11.55 -4.99
CA VAL A 51 -21.67 -11.03 -4.22
C VAL A 51 -20.38 -11.78 -4.53
N ILE A 52 -20.46 -13.10 -4.79
CA ILE A 52 -19.29 -13.91 -5.12
C ILE A 52 -18.84 -13.67 -6.56
N GLU A 53 -19.75 -13.47 -7.49
CA GLU A 53 -19.46 -13.08 -8.87
C GLU A 53 -18.76 -11.71 -8.92
N LEU A 54 -19.29 -10.72 -8.20
CA LEU A 54 -18.66 -9.41 -8.03
C LEU A 54 -17.22 -9.55 -7.53
N LYS A 55 -17.00 -10.32 -6.46
CA LYS A 55 -15.66 -10.61 -5.94
C LYS A 55 -14.77 -11.30 -6.98
N ASN A 56 -15.31 -12.20 -7.79
CA ASN A 56 -14.53 -12.93 -8.79
C ASN A 56 -14.19 -12.07 -10.01
N LYS A 57 -14.96 -11.01 -10.32
CA LYS A 57 -14.62 -10.00 -11.32
C LYS A 57 -13.51 -9.06 -10.84
N ILE A 58 -13.63 -8.57 -9.60
CA ILE A 58 -12.69 -7.59 -9.04
C ILE A 58 -11.32 -8.22 -8.76
N LYS A 59 -11.28 -9.46 -8.24
CA LYS A 59 -10.02 -10.15 -7.87
C LYS A 59 -8.95 -10.19 -8.97
N PRO A 60 -9.24 -10.61 -10.21
CA PRO A 60 -8.24 -10.61 -11.29
C PRO A 60 -7.88 -9.19 -11.74
N GLN A 61 -8.85 -8.27 -11.82
CA GLN A 61 -8.59 -6.87 -12.19
C GLN A 61 -7.66 -6.19 -11.18
N ALA A 62 -7.86 -6.45 -9.88
CA ALA A 62 -7.05 -5.90 -8.81
C ALA A 62 -5.57 -6.34 -8.85
N LEU A 63 -5.24 -7.43 -9.56
CA LEU A 63 -3.86 -7.91 -9.74
C LEU A 63 -3.12 -7.21 -10.88
N ILE A 64 -3.85 -6.67 -11.87
CA ILE A 64 -3.28 -6.13 -13.11
C ILE A 64 -3.37 -4.59 -13.12
N SER A 65 -4.40 -4.04 -12.48
CA SER A 65 -4.71 -2.61 -12.54
C SER A 65 -3.88 -1.77 -11.55
N GLU A 66 -3.39 -0.63 -12.04
CA GLU A 66 -2.74 0.43 -11.25
C GLU A 66 -3.72 1.34 -10.50
N GLU A 67 -5.02 1.30 -10.85
CA GLU A 67 -6.04 2.12 -10.19
C GLU A 67 -6.22 1.77 -8.72
N SER A 68 -6.84 2.59 -7.88
CA SER A 68 -7.08 2.19 -6.48
C SER A 68 -8.11 1.04 -6.39
N THR A 69 -7.98 0.17 -5.39
CA THR A 69 -8.95 -0.92 -5.14
C THR A 69 -10.36 -0.37 -4.92
N SER A 70 -10.47 0.80 -4.29
CA SER A 70 -11.74 1.50 -4.12
C SER A 70 -12.36 1.89 -5.46
N LYS A 71 -11.57 2.40 -6.40
CA LYS A 71 -12.07 2.81 -7.73
C LYS A 71 -12.59 1.61 -8.53
N LEU A 72 -11.84 0.51 -8.56
CA LEU A 72 -12.26 -0.76 -9.17
C LEU A 72 -13.53 -1.33 -8.52
N PHE A 73 -13.62 -1.23 -7.20
CA PHE A 73 -14.78 -1.70 -6.47
C PHE A 73 -16.03 -0.88 -6.79
N TYR A 74 -15.92 0.45 -6.80
CA TYR A 74 -17.04 1.33 -7.12
C TYR A 74 -17.47 1.25 -8.59
N SER A 75 -16.55 1.00 -9.53
CA SER A 75 -16.91 0.82 -10.94
C SER A 75 -17.75 -0.42 -11.18
N GLU A 76 -17.48 -1.51 -10.45
CA GLU A 76 -18.26 -2.75 -10.55
C GLU A 76 -19.54 -2.68 -9.70
N LEU A 77 -19.50 -2.05 -8.52
CA LEU A 77 -20.68 -1.83 -7.68
C LEU A 77 -21.77 -1.01 -8.36
N LYS A 78 -21.40 -0.08 -9.26
CA LYS A 78 -22.37 0.76 -9.99
C LYS A 78 -23.45 -0.06 -10.71
N TYR A 79 -23.11 -1.27 -11.14
CA TYR A 79 -24.00 -2.17 -11.86
C TYR A 79 -24.54 -3.31 -10.98
N PHE A 80 -24.29 -3.27 -9.67
CA PHE A 80 -24.72 -4.31 -8.74
C PHE A 80 -26.20 -4.11 -8.34
N PRO A 81 -27.01 -5.19 -8.29
CA PRO A 81 -28.42 -5.08 -7.93
C PRO A 81 -28.64 -4.57 -6.50
N LEU A 82 -29.55 -3.60 -6.34
CA LEU A 82 -29.86 -2.94 -5.06
C LEU A 82 -30.53 -3.90 -4.06
N ASP A 83 -31.36 -4.81 -4.56
CA ASP A 83 -32.03 -5.86 -3.78
C ASP A 83 -31.03 -6.85 -3.15
N ALA A 84 -29.92 -7.14 -3.84
CA ALA A 84 -28.85 -7.99 -3.33
C ALA A 84 -27.84 -7.26 -2.42
N ALA A 85 -27.92 -5.93 -2.29
CA ALA A 85 -26.91 -5.13 -1.58
C ALA A 85 -26.82 -5.46 -0.08
N GLY A 86 -27.90 -5.95 0.54
CA GLY A 86 -27.89 -6.37 1.95
C GLY A 86 -26.97 -7.54 2.27
N GLN A 87 -26.52 -8.31 1.27
CA GLN A 87 -25.56 -9.40 1.42
C GLN A 87 -24.10 -8.98 1.17
N LEU A 88 -23.86 -7.70 0.81
CA LEU A 88 -22.51 -7.20 0.62
C LEU A 88 -21.76 -7.19 1.96
N PRO A 89 -20.50 -7.66 1.99
CA PRO A 89 -19.65 -7.43 3.14
C PRO A 89 -19.44 -5.93 3.38
N PRO A 90 -19.04 -5.53 4.59
CA PRO A 90 -18.58 -4.17 4.85
C PRO A 90 -17.51 -3.78 3.82
N THR A 91 -17.66 -2.58 3.24
CA THR A 91 -16.77 -2.03 2.19
C THR A 91 -15.30 -2.07 2.59
N ASP A 92 -14.99 -1.80 3.86
CA ASP A 92 -13.64 -1.85 4.42
C ASP A 92 -13.03 -3.26 4.37
N ALA A 93 -13.84 -4.30 4.58
CA ALA A 93 -13.36 -5.69 4.55
C ALA A 93 -13.03 -6.13 3.11
N LEU A 94 -13.79 -5.64 2.12
CA LEU A 94 -13.56 -5.89 0.70
C LEU A 94 -12.28 -5.20 0.23
N GLN A 95 -12.16 -3.91 0.49
CA GLN A 95 -10.98 -3.13 0.11
C GLN A 95 -9.70 -3.66 0.76
N LYS A 96 -9.75 -4.10 2.03
CA LYS A 96 -8.62 -4.77 2.71
C LYS A 96 -8.26 -6.11 2.07
N THR A 97 -9.23 -6.89 1.62
CA THR A 97 -8.99 -8.19 0.97
C THR A 97 -8.30 -8.02 -0.38
N ASP A 98 -8.71 -7.01 -1.16
CA ASP A 98 -8.13 -6.76 -2.47
C ASP A 98 -6.76 -6.06 -2.37
N ARG A 99 -6.57 -5.17 -1.40
CA ARG A 99 -5.25 -4.58 -1.11
C ARG A 99 -4.23 -5.63 -0.68
N ARG A 100 -4.64 -6.66 0.08
CA ARG A 100 -3.78 -7.81 0.45
C ARG A 100 -3.46 -8.72 -0.74
N ARG A 101 -4.26 -8.68 -1.81
CA ARG A 101 -4.08 -9.50 -3.01
C ARG A 101 -3.22 -8.85 -4.07
N ARG A 102 -3.12 -7.51 -4.09
CA ARG A 102 -2.02 -6.82 -4.76
C ARG A 102 -0.73 -7.32 -4.14
N GLN A 103 -0.10 -8.28 -4.81
CA GLN A 103 1.26 -8.63 -4.46
C GLN A 103 2.06 -7.36 -4.71
N THR A 104 2.77 -6.89 -3.69
CA THR A 104 3.92 -6.03 -3.93
C THR A 104 4.74 -6.73 -5.00
N PRO A 105 5.08 -6.07 -6.13
CA PRO A 105 5.84 -6.70 -7.18
C PRO A 105 7.03 -7.42 -6.53
N LYS A 106 7.16 -8.73 -6.76
CA LYS A 106 8.32 -9.46 -6.25
C LYS A 106 9.55 -8.73 -6.73
N GLY A 107 10.41 -8.43 -5.78
CA GLY A 107 11.53 -7.55 -5.97
C GLY A 107 12.31 -7.83 -7.25
N ARG A 108 12.57 -6.78 -8.03
CA ARG A 108 13.45 -6.90 -9.19
C ARG A 108 14.85 -7.07 -8.63
N ARG A 109 15.54 -8.15 -9.02
CA ARG A 109 16.90 -8.47 -8.52
C ARG A 109 17.94 -7.37 -8.74
N ASP A 110 17.65 -6.38 -9.60
CA ASP A 110 18.57 -5.28 -9.88
C ASP A 110 18.26 -3.99 -9.11
N ASN A 111 17.20 -3.93 -8.30
CA ASN A 111 16.75 -2.71 -7.60
C ASN A 111 16.69 -1.49 -8.53
N ARG A 112 16.38 -1.69 -9.83
CA ARG A 112 16.20 -0.60 -10.79
C ARG A 112 14.75 -0.44 -11.18
N LEU A 113 14.40 0.81 -11.42
CA LEU A 113 13.10 1.18 -11.93
C LEU A 113 12.91 0.78 -13.39
N PRO A 114 11.74 0.26 -13.73
CA PRO A 114 11.26 0.25 -15.11
C PRO A 114 11.31 1.65 -15.73
N TYR A 115 11.74 1.73 -16.98
CA TYR A 115 11.82 2.99 -17.74
C TYR A 115 10.52 3.84 -17.68
N PRO A 116 9.31 3.28 -17.78
CA PRO A 116 8.08 4.07 -17.68
C PRO A 116 7.90 4.81 -16.35
N LEU A 117 8.54 4.36 -15.27
CA LEU A 117 8.48 5.01 -13.95
C LEU A 117 9.56 6.08 -13.75
N LYS A 118 10.50 6.20 -14.69
CA LYS A 118 11.56 7.22 -14.66
C LYS A 118 11.14 8.54 -15.27
N GLN A 119 9.91 8.63 -15.78
CA GLN A 119 9.37 9.83 -16.40
C GLN A 119 8.01 10.19 -15.82
N THR A 120 7.72 11.48 -15.74
CA THR A 120 6.37 11.97 -15.44
C THR A 120 5.44 11.72 -16.63
N ILE A 121 4.13 11.84 -16.41
CA ILE A 121 3.13 11.81 -17.48
C ILE A 121 3.32 12.91 -18.54
N ARG A 122 4.15 13.92 -18.25
CA ARG A 122 4.51 15.01 -19.18
C ARG A 122 5.84 14.75 -19.91
N GLY A 123 6.46 13.60 -19.69
CA GLY A 123 7.75 13.24 -20.29
C GLY A 123 8.98 13.86 -19.60
N GLU A 124 8.81 14.51 -18.44
CA GLU A 124 9.93 15.04 -17.66
C GLU A 124 10.66 13.90 -16.95
N ASN A 125 11.99 13.95 -16.89
CA ASN A 125 12.77 13.01 -16.09
C ASN A 125 12.37 13.10 -14.61
N PHE A 126 12.10 11.95 -13.98
CA PHE A 126 11.60 11.83 -12.61
C PHE A 126 12.52 10.97 -11.72
N ILE A 127 13.82 11.03 -11.99
CA ILE A 127 14.84 10.29 -11.24
C ILE A 127 16.06 11.18 -11.03
N LEU A 128 16.49 11.31 -9.77
CA LEU A 128 17.69 12.03 -9.37
C LEU A 128 18.87 11.09 -9.23
N HIS A 129 18.65 9.96 -8.55
CA HIS A 129 19.67 8.98 -8.23
C HIS A 129 19.10 7.58 -8.27
N GLU A 130 19.88 6.60 -8.72
CA GLU A 130 19.49 5.19 -8.75
C GLU A 130 20.71 4.29 -8.61
N ASP A 131 20.75 3.56 -7.51
CA ASP A 131 21.64 2.42 -7.32
C ASP A 131 20.93 1.29 -6.56
N ASN A 132 21.68 0.25 -6.20
CA ASN A 132 21.11 -0.94 -5.57
C ASN A 132 20.56 -0.68 -4.15
N LYS A 133 20.95 0.41 -3.48
CA LYS A 133 20.60 0.72 -2.08
C LYS A 133 19.66 1.91 -1.96
N LEU A 134 19.73 2.83 -2.91
CA LEU A 134 19.08 4.12 -2.87
C LEU A 134 18.50 4.46 -4.24
N ILE A 135 17.22 4.81 -4.24
CA ILE A 135 16.59 5.45 -5.39
C ILE A 135 15.96 6.74 -4.93
N ILE A 136 16.26 7.86 -5.60
CA ILE A 136 15.66 9.16 -5.34
C ILE A 136 14.87 9.60 -6.58
N TYR A 137 13.60 9.90 -6.37
CA TYR A 137 12.65 10.32 -7.38
C TYR A 137 12.29 11.77 -7.14
N THR A 138 12.52 12.58 -8.16
CA THR A 138 12.04 13.95 -8.24
C THR A 138 12.11 14.42 -9.68
N ALA A 139 11.18 15.28 -10.06
CA ALA A 139 11.29 16.04 -11.29
C ALA A 139 12.21 17.24 -11.05
N THR A 140 12.88 17.72 -12.10
CA THR A 140 13.67 18.97 -12.02
C THR A 140 12.79 20.10 -11.53
N SER A 141 11.55 20.20 -12.04
CA SER A 141 10.55 21.16 -11.61
C SER A 141 10.20 21.05 -10.11
N ASN A 142 9.95 19.83 -9.61
CA ASN A 142 9.67 19.60 -8.19
C ASN A 142 10.85 20.00 -7.30
N PHE A 143 12.07 19.62 -7.71
CA PHE A 143 13.26 19.92 -6.94
C PHE A 143 13.53 21.42 -6.89
N SER A 144 13.38 22.13 -8.02
CA SER A 144 13.44 23.60 -8.05
C SER A 144 12.45 24.25 -7.08
N VAL A 145 11.22 23.74 -6.99
CA VAL A 145 10.22 24.22 -6.03
C VAL A 145 10.65 23.93 -4.60
N LEU A 146 11.17 22.72 -4.31
CA LEU A 146 11.66 22.35 -2.98
C LEU A 146 12.74 23.32 -2.50
N LYS A 147 13.62 23.75 -3.41
CA LYS A 147 14.71 24.69 -3.09
C LYS A 147 14.27 26.07 -2.63
N THR A 148 13.05 26.47 -2.98
CA THR A 148 12.51 27.77 -2.57
C THR A 148 12.11 27.80 -1.08
N PHE A 149 11.93 26.65 -0.44
CA PHE A 149 11.48 26.57 0.94
C PHE A 149 12.65 26.62 1.92
N LYS A 150 12.56 27.52 2.89
CA LYS A 150 13.49 27.62 4.04
C LYS A 150 13.27 26.53 5.08
N HIS A 151 12.07 25.97 5.13
CA HIS A 151 11.68 24.93 6.08
C HIS A 151 11.26 23.69 5.30
N TRP A 152 11.99 22.61 5.51
CA TRP A 152 11.67 21.31 4.94
C TRP A 152 11.01 20.43 5.98
N PHE A 153 10.16 19.53 5.50
CA PHE A 153 9.56 18.47 6.31
C PHE A 153 9.97 17.14 5.69
N ALA A 154 10.44 16.23 6.53
CA ALA A 154 10.69 14.85 6.14
C ALA A 154 9.74 13.92 6.87
N ASP A 155 9.27 12.90 6.15
CA ASP A 155 8.39 11.87 6.70
C ASP A 155 8.79 10.51 6.13
N GLU A 156 8.93 9.54 7.02
CA GLU A 156 9.30 8.16 6.72
C GLU A 156 8.07 7.23 6.76
N THR A 157 8.00 6.31 5.80
CA THR A 157 6.96 5.28 5.77
C THR A 157 7.52 3.91 5.42
N PHE A 158 7.26 2.96 6.32
CA PHE A 158 7.74 1.57 6.22
C PHE A 158 6.74 0.64 5.54
N LYS A 159 5.46 1.01 5.49
CA LYS A 159 4.36 0.10 5.10
C LYS A 159 4.17 -0.06 3.60
N VAL A 160 4.87 0.72 2.78
CA VAL A 160 4.57 0.91 1.35
C VAL A 160 5.72 0.44 0.44
N CYS A 161 6.77 -0.18 0.99
CA CYS A 161 7.93 -0.58 0.21
C CYS A 161 7.81 -1.99 -0.37
N SER A 162 8.44 -2.23 -1.53
CA SER A 162 8.67 -3.58 -2.06
C SER A 162 9.63 -4.35 -1.15
N ASP A 163 9.64 -5.68 -1.28
CA ASP A 163 10.50 -6.55 -0.46
C ASP A 163 11.99 -6.16 -0.50
N ASP A 164 12.43 -5.44 -1.54
CA ASP A 164 13.81 -5.01 -1.70
C ASP A 164 14.18 -3.76 -0.89
N PHE A 165 13.20 -2.94 -0.50
CA PHE A 165 13.43 -1.67 0.21
C PHE A 165 12.81 -1.72 1.61
N CYS A 166 13.53 -1.23 2.60
CA CYS A 166 13.05 -1.22 3.99
C CYS A 166 12.14 -0.02 4.29
N GLN A 167 12.32 1.09 3.55
CA GLN A 167 11.60 2.33 3.80
C GLN A 167 11.54 3.27 2.60
N MET A 168 10.54 4.15 2.65
CA MET A 168 10.44 5.33 1.81
C MET A 168 10.51 6.56 2.70
N PHE A 169 11.34 7.54 2.35
CA PHE A 169 11.25 8.89 2.92
C PHE A 169 10.72 9.86 1.86
N THR A 170 10.16 10.96 2.33
CA THR A 170 9.73 12.06 1.47
C THR A 170 10.28 13.37 1.99
N LEU A 171 10.62 14.29 1.09
CA LEU A 171 10.86 15.68 1.44
C LEU A 171 9.78 16.58 0.87
N GLN A 172 9.37 17.52 1.71
CA GLN A 172 8.15 18.27 1.52
C GLN A 172 8.39 19.75 1.83
N GLY A 173 7.63 20.60 1.16
CA GLY A 173 7.54 22.03 1.43
C GLY A 173 6.13 22.45 1.84
N LEU A 174 6.04 23.55 2.57
CA LEU A 174 4.76 24.15 2.94
C LEU A 174 4.39 25.28 1.96
N PHE A 175 3.37 25.07 1.15
CA PHE A 175 2.85 26.05 0.21
C PHE A 175 1.39 26.36 0.51
N LYS A 176 1.06 27.63 0.78
CA LYS A 176 -0.30 28.09 1.09
C LYS A 176 -1.00 27.21 2.15
N ALA A 177 -0.30 26.94 3.24
CA ALA A 177 -0.75 26.07 4.35
C ALA A 177 -1.01 24.60 3.98
N GLN A 178 -0.53 24.14 2.82
CA GLN A 178 -0.58 22.74 2.41
C GLN A 178 0.84 22.18 2.29
N VAL A 179 1.01 20.96 2.79
CA VAL A 179 2.26 20.22 2.66
C VAL A 179 2.27 19.52 1.30
N ILE A 180 3.29 19.79 0.50
CA ILE A 180 3.45 19.20 -0.83
C ILE A 180 4.72 18.35 -0.83
N GLN A 181 4.58 17.07 -1.20
CA GLN A 181 5.71 16.16 -1.40
C GLN A 181 6.38 16.45 -2.73
N LEU A 182 7.68 16.63 -2.70
CA LEU A 182 8.46 17.08 -3.87
C LEU A 182 9.58 16.09 -4.21
N VAL A 183 10.16 15.45 -3.20
CA VAL A 183 11.18 14.41 -3.37
C VAL A 183 10.74 13.15 -2.63
N TYR A 184 11.02 12.00 -3.24
CA TYR A 184 10.80 10.69 -2.66
C TYR A 184 12.11 9.93 -2.69
N GLY A 185 12.40 9.15 -1.67
CA GLY A 185 13.53 8.23 -1.72
C GLY A 185 13.22 6.88 -1.12
N LEU A 186 13.68 5.81 -1.77
CA LEU A 186 13.59 4.44 -1.29
C LEU A 186 14.97 3.99 -0.83
N LEU A 187 15.04 3.46 0.40
CA LEU A 187 16.28 2.96 1.00
C LEU A 187 16.16 1.50 1.40
N THR A 188 17.24 0.76 1.18
CA THR A 188 17.40 -0.61 1.67
C THR A 188 17.77 -0.67 3.15
N GLY A 189 18.16 0.47 3.75
CA GLY A 189 18.61 0.58 5.14
C GLY A 189 18.02 1.78 5.87
N ARG A 190 18.28 1.87 7.18
CA ARG A 190 17.73 2.86 8.13
C ARG A 190 18.79 3.45 9.05
N SER A 191 20.05 3.14 8.81
CA SER A 191 21.15 3.66 9.61
C SER A 191 21.42 5.12 9.25
N LYS A 192 22.12 5.84 10.14
CA LYS A 192 22.68 7.15 9.84
C LYS A 192 23.42 7.18 8.49
N SER A 193 24.19 6.14 8.17
CA SER A 193 24.95 6.05 6.92
C SER A 193 24.06 5.94 5.69
N ASP A 194 22.90 5.29 5.79
CA ASP A 194 21.93 5.18 4.69
C ASP A 194 21.28 6.55 4.41
N TYR A 195 20.93 7.29 5.48
CA TYR A 195 20.42 8.64 5.36
C TYR A 195 21.47 9.65 4.89
N ASN A 196 22.72 9.52 5.34
CA ASN A 196 23.82 10.37 4.87
C ASN A 196 23.96 10.26 3.34
N GLN A 197 24.02 9.04 2.81
CA GLN A 197 24.08 8.82 1.36
C GLN A 197 22.89 9.47 0.63
N SER A 198 21.70 9.43 1.23
CA SER A 198 20.50 10.02 0.66
C SER A 198 20.56 11.55 0.63
N PHE A 199 20.95 12.17 1.74
CA PHE A 199 21.05 13.62 1.83
C PHE A 199 22.24 14.18 1.04
N GLU A 200 23.36 13.47 0.98
CA GLU A 200 24.53 13.81 0.15
C GLU A 200 24.12 13.98 -1.32
N ARG A 201 23.35 13.03 -1.88
CA ARG A 201 22.81 13.15 -3.25
C ARG A 201 21.87 14.32 -3.46
N ILE A 202 21.18 14.75 -2.40
CA ILE A 202 20.23 15.87 -2.47
C ILE A 202 20.97 17.21 -2.41
N ILE A 203 22.04 17.32 -1.63
CA ILE A 203 22.82 18.58 -1.53
C ILE A 203 23.78 18.79 -2.68
N GLU A 204 24.27 17.73 -3.34
CA GLU A 204 25.08 17.85 -4.56
C GLU A 204 24.38 18.71 -5.62
N GLU A 205 23.05 18.73 -5.58
CA GLU A 205 22.20 19.42 -6.53
C GLU A 205 21.77 20.82 -6.04
N ASP A 206 22.27 21.34 -4.92
CA ASP A 206 21.68 22.48 -4.24
C ASP A 206 22.66 23.31 -3.37
N ASP A 207 22.63 24.65 -3.49
CA ASP A 207 23.42 25.61 -2.68
C ASP A 207 22.89 25.78 -1.23
N PHE A 208 22.32 24.70 -0.70
CA PHE A 208 21.72 24.48 0.60
C PHE A 208 21.60 25.68 1.59
N ASN A 209 20.65 26.61 1.34
CA ASN A 209 20.30 27.71 2.25
C ASN A 209 19.06 27.44 3.15
N ARG A 210 19.08 26.39 3.98
CA ARG A 210 17.89 25.96 4.75
C ARG A 210 17.99 26.42 6.19
N VAL A 211 16.84 26.69 6.80
CA VAL A 211 16.74 27.14 8.20
C VAL A 211 16.43 25.99 9.13
N SER A 212 15.46 25.13 8.75
CA SER A 212 15.09 23.99 9.58
C SER A 212 14.60 22.80 8.77
N ILE A 213 14.86 21.60 9.28
CA ILE A 213 14.22 20.36 8.81
C ILE A 213 13.41 19.81 9.98
N LEU A 214 12.12 19.56 9.74
CA LEU A 214 11.24 18.89 10.69
C LEU A 214 11.10 17.42 10.30
N THR A 215 11.36 16.51 11.22
CA THR A 215 11.19 15.05 11.00
C THR A 215 10.41 14.42 12.15
N ASP A 216 10.13 13.13 12.05
CA ASP A 216 9.78 12.33 13.20
C ASP A 216 11.00 12.11 14.14
N PHE A 217 10.90 11.16 15.06
CA PHE A 217 11.92 10.88 16.07
C PHE A 217 12.82 9.69 15.75
N GLU A 218 12.99 9.34 14.47
CA GLU A 218 13.92 8.28 14.06
C GLU A 218 15.38 8.72 14.22
N SER A 219 16.15 7.99 15.03
CA SER A 219 17.51 8.38 15.41
C SER A 219 18.47 8.47 14.22
N GLY A 220 18.38 7.54 13.28
CA GLY A 220 19.21 7.54 12.08
C GLY A 220 19.04 8.81 11.24
N THR A 221 17.80 9.28 11.08
CA THR A 221 17.49 10.50 10.34
C THR A 221 18.01 11.73 11.09
N ILE A 222 17.76 11.82 12.40
CA ILE A 222 18.21 12.95 13.23
C ILE A 222 19.74 13.07 13.21
N GLU A 223 20.44 11.97 13.47
CA GLU A 223 21.91 11.94 13.45
C GLU A 223 22.48 12.32 12.08
N SER A 224 21.80 11.92 11.01
CA SER A 224 22.20 12.25 9.65
C SER A 224 21.99 13.73 9.35
N ILE A 225 20.86 14.31 9.77
CA ILE A 225 20.59 15.75 9.61
C ILE A 225 21.66 16.57 10.31
N HIS A 226 22.01 16.24 11.55
CA HIS A 226 23.08 16.94 12.27
C HIS A 226 24.45 16.78 11.59
N SER A 227 24.68 15.66 10.91
CA SER A 227 25.95 15.39 10.23
C SER A 227 26.09 16.12 8.90
N ILE A 228 25.03 16.12 8.07
CA ILE A 228 25.05 16.66 6.70
C ILE A 228 24.67 18.15 6.68
N PHE A 229 23.86 18.59 7.64
CA PHE A 229 23.33 19.96 7.73
C PHE A 229 23.69 20.63 9.06
N PRO A 230 24.99 20.87 9.34
CA PRO A 230 25.43 21.34 10.65
C PRO A 230 24.83 22.70 11.05
N ASN A 231 24.42 23.52 10.08
CA ASN A 231 23.83 24.85 10.30
C ASN A 231 22.29 24.85 10.29
N VAL A 232 21.65 23.70 10.11
CA VAL A 232 20.19 23.58 10.09
C VAL A 232 19.66 23.17 11.45
N VAL A 233 18.58 23.84 11.86
CA VAL A 233 17.87 23.47 13.08
C VAL A 233 16.99 22.25 12.81
N HIS A 234 17.29 21.11 13.43
CA HIS A 234 16.36 19.99 13.49
C HIS A 234 15.15 20.34 14.38
N LYS A 235 13.95 19.98 13.94
CA LYS A 235 12.71 20.11 14.71
C LYS A 235 12.00 18.76 14.77
N GLY A 236 11.49 18.39 15.94
CA GLY A 236 10.64 17.21 16.09
C GLY A 236 9.18 17.51 15.72
N CYS A 237 8.52 16.55 15.07
CA CYS A 237 7.10 16.63 14.76
C CYS A 237 6.22 16.47 16.03
N LEU A 238 5.48 17.52 16.40
CA LEU A 238 4.58 17.49 17.56
C LEU A 238 3.48 16.42 17.45
N PHE A 239 2.97 16.17 16.24
CA PHE A 239 1.96 15.14 16.00
C PHE A 239 2.51 13.75 16.33
N HIS A 240 3.70 13.40 15.83
CA HIS A 240 4.35 12.14 16.14
C HIS A 240 4.74 12.04 17.62
N PHE A 241 5.19 13.14 18.23
CA PHE A 241 5.44 13.19 19.67
C PHE A 241 4.19 12.85 20.49
N GLY A 242 3.06 13.51 20.18
CA GLY A 242 1.78 13.24 20.84
C GLY A 242 1.33 11.78 20.70
N GLN A 243 1.52 11.18 19.52
CA GLN A 243 1.25 9.76 19.32
C GLN A 243 2.16 8.84 20.16
N CYS A 244 3.44 9.18 20.31
CA CYS A 244 4.36 8.46 21.18
C CYS A 244 3.95 8.56 22.65
N VAL A 245 3.64 9.77 23.12
CA VAL A 245 3.14 10.01 24.49
C VAL A 245 1.87 9.22 24.74
N TRP A 246 0.89 9.29 23.83
CA TRP A 246 -0.37 8.55 23.97
C TRP A 246 -0.16 7.03 24.04
N ARG A 247 0.67 6.46 23.15
CA ARG A 247 1.01 5.02 23.20
C ARG A 247 1.67 4.62 24.52
N ASN A 248 2.53 5.49 25.06
CA ASN A 248 3.17 5.27 26.35
C ASN A 248 2.18 5.34 27.52
N ILE A 249 1.25 6.28 27.51
CA ILE A 249 0.18 6.35 28.52
C ILE A 249 -0.65 5.05 28.50
N GLN A 250 -1.06 4.62 27.31
CA GLN A 250 -1.83 3.39 27.11
C GLN A 250 -1.06 2.12 27.54
N SER A 251 0.26 2.06 27.35
CA SER A 251 1.05 0.90 27.82
C SER A 251 1.12 0.79 29.34
N HIS A 252 0.80 1.86 30.06
CA HIS A 252 0.68 1.89 31.52
C HIS A 252 -0.78 1.75 32.00
N GLY A 253 -1.72 1.46 31.09
CA GLY A 253 -3.12 1.19 31.42
C GLY A 253 -3.98 2.43 31.72
N LEU A 254 -3.50 3.62 31.32
CA LEU A 254 -4.22 4.89 31.42
C LEU A 254 -4.82 5.30 30.07
#